data_AF-A0A939GSF1-F1
#
_entry.id   AF-A0A939GSF1-F1
#
_cell.length_a   1.000
_cell.length_b   1.000
_cell.length_c   1.000
_cell.angle_alpha   90.00
_cell.angle_beta   90.00
_cell.angle_gamma   90.00
#
_symmetry.space_group_name_H-M   'P 1'
#
loop_
_entity.id
_entity.type
_entity.pdbx_description
1 polymer ?
#
loop_
_entity_poly.entity_id
_entity_poly.type
_entity_poly.pdbx_seq_one_letter_code
_entity_poly.pdbx_strand_id
1 'polypeptide(L)'
;METITLNSHVGQDGILHLDIPVNIINTDLTITIILKPSDNFQQDNKQKGKGWPANFFEETSGCLKDTPLTIDSECWVSFPQPNLLTYLT
;
A
#
# COMPACT_ATOMS: atom_id res chain seq x y z
N MET A 1 21.24 -5.68 -33.83
CA MET A 1 20.63 -5.75 -32.49
C MET A 1 19.74 -6.97 -32.48
N GLU A 2 20.04 -7.93 -31.61
CA GLU A 2 19.21 -9.12 -31.40
C GLU A 2 18.55 -8.97 -30.04
N THR A 3 17.26 -9.24 -29.95
CA THR A 3 16.49 -9.15 -28.71
C THR A 3 16.19 -10.56 -28.21
N ILE A 4 16.76 -10.92 -27.08
CA ILE A 4 16.55 -12.22 -26.42
C ILE A 4 15.66 -11.99 -25.21
N THR A 5 14.51 -12.67 -25.16
CA THR A 5 13.57 -12.61 -24.03
C THR A 5 13.76 -13.85 -23.15
N LEU A 6 14.20 -13.67 -21.92
CA LEU A 6 14.37 -14.74 -20.93
C LEU A 6 13.38 -14.56 -19.78
N ASN A 7 12.59 -15.61 -19.48
CA ASN A 7 11.79 -15.69 -18.27
C ASN A 7 12.55 -16.52 -17.23
N SER A 8 13.00 -15.88 -16.15
CA SER A 8 13.73 -16.54 -15.08
C SER A 8 13.15 -16.14 -13.72
N HIS A 9 13.24 -17.04 -12.75
CA HIS A 9 12.76 -16.84 -11.39
C HIS A 9 13.95 -16.58 -10.47
N VAL A 10 13.83 -15.60 -9.57
CA VAL A 10 14.84 -15.33 -8.55
C VAL A 10 14.76 -16.42 -7.48
N GLY A 11 15.87 -17.10 -7.22
CA GLY A 11 15.94 -18.15 -6.21
C GLY A 11 15.73 -17.62 -4.79
N GLN A 12 15.61 -18.54 -3.84
CA GLN A 12 15.52 -18.21 -2.40
C GLN A 12 16.80 -17.54 -1.86
N ASP A 13 17.90 -17.66 -2.59
CA ASP A 13 19.18 -16.98 -2.34
C ASP A 13 19.20 -15.51 -2.80
N GLY A 14 18.16 -15.06 -3.51
CA GLY A 14 18.08 -13.71 -4.06
C GLY A 14 18.91 -13.50 -5.32
N ILE A 15 19.41 -14.57 -5.94
CA ILE A 15 20.26 -14.50 -7.13
C ILE A 15 19.43 -14.83 -8.38
N LEU A 16 19.53 -13.98 -9.41
CA LEU A 16 18.93 -14.22 -10.72
C LEU A 16 19.96 -14.84 -11.66
N HIS A 17 19.78 -16.12 -11.97
CA HIS A 17 20.61 -16.81 -12.96
C HIS A 17 20.07 -16.53 -14.37
N LEU A 18 20.93 -15.97 -15.23
CA LEU A 18 20.64 -15.65 -16.63
C LEU A 18 21.58 -16.43 -17.53
N ASP A 19 21.10 -17.51 -18.14
CA ASP A 19 21.83 -18.25 -19.18
C ASP A 19 21.46 -17.66 -20.53
N ILE A 20 22.38 -16.91 -21.15
CA ILE A 20 22.18 -16.27 -22.45
C ILE A 20 22.82 -17.15 -23.53
N PRO A 21 22.04 -17.90 -24.33
CA PRO A 21 22.59 -18.66 -25.44
C PRO A 21 23.09 -17.69 -26.51
N VAL A 22 24.39 -17.73 -26.79
CA VAL A 22 25.02 -16.94 -27.86
C VAL A 22 25.58 -17.89 -28.91
N ASN A 23 25.20 -17.72 -30.17
CA ASN A 23 25.71 -18.53 -31.29
C ASN A 23 26.89 -17.83 -31.98
N ILE A 24 27.77 -17.20 -31.20
CA ILE A 24 28.87 -16.34 -31.69
C ILE A 24 30.16 -16.82 -31.04
N ILE A 25 31.23 -16.91 -31.83
CA ILE A 25 32.55 -17.36 -31.39
C ILE A 25 33.57 -16.24 -31.63
N ASN A 26 34.49 -16.07 -30.67
CA ASN A 26 35.62 -15.14 -30.77
C ASN A 26 35.22 -13.67 -31.03
N THR A 27 34.26 -13.14 -30.25
CA THR A 27 33.80 -11.74 -30.36
C THR A 27 33.41 -11.22 -28.98
N ASP A 28 33.81 -9.99 -28.67
CA ASP A 28 33.44 -9.30 -27.44
C ASP A 28 32.02 -8.74 -27.54
N LEU A 29 31.22 -8.95 -26.49
CA LEU A 29 29.84 -8.47 -26.39
C LEU A 29 29.67 -7.57 -25.17
N THR A 30 29.08 -6.40 -25.40
CA THR A 30 28.65 -5.51 -24.32
C THR A 30 27.18 -5.77 -24.01
N ILE A 31 26.89 -6.12 -22.76
CA ILE A 31 25.52 -6.42 -22.28
C ILE A 31 25.12 -5.38 -21.25
N THR A 32 23.94 -4.76 -21.43
CA THR A 32 23.34 -3.85 -20.45
C THR A 32 22.09 -4.50 -19.88
N ILE A 33 22.08 -4.72 -18.56
CA ILE A 33 20.96 -5.32 -17.84
C ILE A 33 20.22 -4.21 -17.09
N ILE A 34 18.92 -4.06 -17.34
CA ILE A 34 18.05 -3.12 -16.64
C ILE A 34 17.00 -3.93 -15.88
N LEU A 35 17.11 -3.96 -14.56
CA LEU A 35 16.13 -4.62 -13.69
C LEU A 35 15.00 -3.64 -13.39
N LYS A 36 13.77 -4.05 -13.70
CA LYS A 36 12.55 -3.34 -13.29
C LYS A 36 11.71 -4.28 -12.43
N PRO A 37 11.22 -3.84 -11.27
CA PRO A 37 10.26 -4.64 -10.51
C PRO A 37 9.00 -4.85 -11.35
N SER A 38 8.53 -6.09 -11.46
CA SER A 38 7.22 -6.38 -12.07
C SER A 38 6.13 -5.90 -11.12
N ASP A 39 5.05 -5.31 -11.64
CA ASP A 39 3.94 -4.77 -10.84
C ASP A 39 3.33 -5.78 -9.85
N ASN A 40 3.47 -7.09 -10.12
CA ASN A 40 3.01 -8.17 -9.23
C ASN A 40 3.87 -8.38 -7.97
N PHE A 41 5.08 -7.81 -7.89
CA PHE A 41 5.94 -7.94 -6.70
C PHE A 41 5.38 -7.18 -5.48
N GLN A 42 4.40 -6.30 -5.71
CA GLN A 42 3.72 -5.53 -4.67
C GLN A 42 2.40 -6.13 -4.19
N GLN A 43 1.91 -7.24 -4.77
CA GLN A 43 0.61 -7.79 -4.34
C GLN A 43 0.66 -8.48 -2.96
N ASP A 44 1.76 -9.15 -2.62
CA ASP A 44 1.95 -9.75 -1.28
C ASP A 44 2.40 -8.72 -0.23
N ASN A 45 3.03 -7.63 -0.69
CA ASN A 45 3.30 -6.43 0.10
C ASN A 45 2.26 -5.33 -0.19
N LYS A 46 0.96 -5.68 -0.20
CA LYS A 46 -0.02 -4.75 0.38
C LYS A 46 0.26 -4.67 1.88
N GLN A 47 1.41 -4.08 2.23
CA GLN A 47 1.55 -3.37 3.48
C GLN A 47 0.26 -2.57 3.59
N LYS A 48 -0.55 -2.90 4.60
CA LYS A 48 -1.62 -2.03 5.07
C LYS A 48 -0.97 -0.67 5.16
N GLY A 49 -1.22 0.16 4.14
CA GLY A 49 -0.67 1.50 4.12
C GLY A 49 -1.08 2.14 5.44
N LYS A 50 -0.29 3.09 5.91
CA LYS A 50 -0.68 3.96 7.04
C LYS A 50 -1.88 4.87 6.68
N GLY A 51 -2.78 4.40 5.82
CA GLY A 51 -4.02 5.03 5.44
C GLY A 51 -5.17 4.52 6.28
N TRP A 52 -6.31 5.17 6.13
CA TRP A 52 -7.53 4.83 6.83
C TRP A 52 -8.04 3.45 6.40
N PRO A 53 -8.70 2.68 7.30
CA PRO A 53 -9.37 1.46 6.91
C PRO A 53 -10.42 1.76 5.83
N ALA A 54 -10.75 0.75 5.02
CA ALA A 54 -11.82 0.87 4.04
C ALA A 54 -13.11 1.36 4.73
N ASN A 55 -13.82 2.29 4.10
CA ASN A 55 -15.06 2.92 4.59
C ASN A 55 -14.94 3.84 5.82
N PHE A 56 -13.72 4.19 6.28
CA PHE A 56 -13.55 5.03 7.47
C PHE A 56 -14.27 6.38 7.40
N PHE A 57 -14.22 7.07 6.25
CA PHE A 57 -14.85 8.38 6.12
C PHE A 57 -16.37 8.29 6.00
N GLU A 58 -16.86 7.26 5.34
CA GLU A 58 -18.27 6.94 5.19
C GLU A 58 -18.92 6.64 6.55
N GLU A 59 -18.21 5.95 7.44
CA GLU A 59 -18.69 5.63 8.79
C GLU A 59 -18.47 6.78 9.80
N THR A 60 -17.39 7.56 9.64
CA THR A 60 -16.98 8.55 10.66
C THR A 60 -17.45 9.97 10.35
N SER A 61 -17.63 10.33 9.07
CA SER A 61 -18.04 11.69 8.72
C SER A 61 -19.46 11.96 9.21
N GLY A 62 -19.61 13.00 10.04
CA GLY A 62 -20.91 13.34 10.63
C GLY A 62 -21.35 12.47 11.80
N CYS A 63 -20.47 11.64 12.39
CA CYS A 63 -20.80 10.84 13.58
C CYS A 63 -21.25 11.66 14.80
N LEU A 64 -20.94 12.96 14.84
CA LEU A 64 -21.36 13.91 15.87
C LEU A 64 -22.57 14.77 15.46
N LYS A 65 -23.27 14.43 14.37
CA LYS A 65 -24.42 15.20 13.87
C LYS A 65 -25.53 15.33 14.94
N ASP A 66 -25.78 14.25 15.67
CA ASP A 66 -26.83 14.20 16.70
C ASP A 66 -26.33 14.64 18.09
N THR A 67 -25.02 14.83 18.25
CA THR A 67 -24.36 15.25 19.50
C THR A 67 -23.32 16.35 19.21
N PRO A 68 -23.77 17.55 18.80
CA PRO A 68 -22.87 18.64 18.46
C PRO A 68 -22.04 19.06 19.68
N LEU A 69 -20.76 19.33 19.45
CA LEU A 69 -19.85 19.83 20.48
C LEU A 69 -20.15 21.30 20.76
N THR A 70 -20.27 21.65 22.03
CA THR A 70 -20.42 23.04 22.46
C THR A 70 -19.07 23.58 22.93
N ILE A 71 -18.70 24.76 22.44
CA ILE A 71 -17.53 25.51 22.89
C ILE A 71 -18.04 26.61 23.83
N ASP A 72 -17.53 26.63 25.06
CA ASP A 72 -17.91 27.67 26.03
C ASP A 72 -17.10 28.98 25.85
N SER A 73 -17.41 29.99 26.67
CA SER A 73 -16.75 31.30 26.62
C SER A 73 -15.26 31.26 26.99
N GLU A 74 -14.79 30.16 27.57
CA GLU A 74 -13.40 29.93 27.94
C GLU A 74 -12.68 29.02 26.91
N CYS A 75 -13.33 28.74 25.78
CA CYS A 75 -12.86 27.90 24.70
C CYS A 75 -12.67 26.41 25.07
N TRP A 76 -13.33 25.92 26.12
CA TRP A 76 -13.34 24.50 26.43
C TRP A 76 -14.42 23.77 25.62
N VAL A 77 -14.07 22.55 25.19
CA VAL A 77 -15.00 21.67 24.47
C VAL A 77 -15.70 20.77 25.48
N SER A 78 -17.02 20.88 25.55
CA SER A 78 -17.86 20.02 26.40
C SER A 78 -18.73 19.08 25.56
N PHE A 79 -18.83 17.84 26.02
CA PHE A 79 -19.81 16.89 25.47
C PHE A 79 -21.17 17.13 26.11
N PRO A 80 -22.28 17.03 25.35
CA PRO A 80 -23.61 17.08 25.93
C PRO A 80 -23.75 15.94 26.96
N GLN A 81 -24.20 16.27 28.18
CA GLN A 81 -24.39 15.27 29.23
C GLN A 81 -25.51 14.31 28.80
N PRO A 82 -25.29 12.98 28.85
CA PRO A 82 -26.34 12.03 28.51
C PRO A 82 -27.49 12.16 29.50
N ASN A 83 -28.71 12.26 28.98
CA ASN A 83 -29.91 12.18 29.81
C ASN A 83 -30.05 10.74 30.33
N LEU A 84 -29.76 10.52 31.60
CA LEU A 84 -29.79 9.18 32.22
C LEU A 84 -31.19 8.54 32.24
N LEU A 85 -32.25 9.29 31.91
CA LEU A 85 -33.61 8.78 31.75
C LEU A 85 -33.85 8.01 30.43
N THR A 86 -32.97 8.14 29.43
CA THR A 86 -33.16 7.51 28.10
C THR A 86 -32.73 6.04 28.05
N TYR A 87 -32.08 5.53 29.11
CA TYR A 87 -31.59 4.14 29.21
C TYR A 87 -32.47 3.22 30.08
N LEU A 88 -33.67 3.67 30.48
CA LEU A 88 -34.61 2.92 31.34
C LEU A 88 -35.86 2.39 30.61
N THR A 89 -35.76 2.04 29.33
CA THR A 89 -36.83 1.35 28.58
C THR A 89 -36.31 0.12 27.88
#